data_AF-A0A507Z962-F1
#
_entry.id   AF-A0A507Z962-F1
#
_cell.length_a   1.000
_cell.length_b   1.000
_cell.length_c   1.000
_cell.angle_alpha   90.00
_cell.angle_beta   90.00
_cell.angle_gamma   90.00
#
_symmetry.space_group_name_H-M   'P 1'
#
loop_
_entity.id
_entity.type
_entity.pdbx_description
1 polymer ?
#
loop_
_entity_poly.entity_id
_entity_poly.type
_entity_poly.pdbx_seq_one_letter_code
_entity_poly.pdbx_strand_id
1 'polypeptide(L)'
;MNKLLTISLLIFLFLSCKNDKKSELEFYTENQTSFFDLRNGDWTKNSWIRKPENLKMVHESFKNFGYGKLENLISKSKSHFLIEGIYIKRNFENLIDSLELTYNKPEIQTKYYAEFWNRRKAEKNDSIIYEIIREFNSMKMNKKQQNNENQFVNDTLFDLLKIEFDTDNLNSEKAKSNFYKLKKYGLHQSAHNLLYERAEYSQLDLNRKKLNQELTETTEFEQPWLIDNEK
;
A
#
# COMPACT_ATOMS: atom_id res chain seq x y z
N MET A 1 42.43 45.98 -20.62
CA MET A 1 41.89 44.89 -21.45
C MET A 1 41.48 43.65 -20.66
N ASN A 2 42.22 43.22 -19.63
CA ASN A 2 41.90 41.99 -18.89
C ASN A 2 40.52 41.98 -18.20
N LYS A 3 40.04 43.10 -17.63
CA LYS A 3 38.72 43.16 -16.97
C LYS A 3 37.53 42.96 -17.93
N LEU A 4 37.64 43.44 -19.17
CA LEU A 4 36.61 43.25 -20.20
C LEU A 4 36.55 41.79 -20.67
N LEU A 5 37.70 41.14 -20.77
CA LEU A 5 37.80 39.72 -21.15
C LEU A 5 37.21 38.81 -20.06
N THR A 6 37.41 39.15 -18.78
CA THR A 6 36.81 38.41 -17.65
C THR A 6 35.29 38.58 -17.60
N ILE A 7 34.77 39.77 -17.88
CA ILE A 7 33.32 40.03 -17.92
C ILE A 7 32.66 39.30 -19.09
N SER A 8 33.29 39.28 -20.26
CA SER A 8 32.78 38.53 -21.42
C SER A 8 32.78 37.02 -21.18
N LEU A 9 33.78 36.47 -20.48
CA LEU A 9 33.81 35.04 -20.14
C LEU A 9 32.69 34.65 -19.16
N LEU A 10 32.38 35.53 -18.20
CA LEU A 10 31.28 35.34 -17.25
C LEU A 10 29.91 35.35 -17.95
N ILE A 11 29.71 36.24 -18.93
CA ILE A 11 28.46 36.31 -19.69
C ILE A 11 28.21 35.03 -20.51
N PHE A 12 29.27 34.43 -21.08
CA PHE A 12 29.15 33.14 -21.78
C PHE A 12 28.83 31.97 -20.83
N LEU A 13 29.29 32.01 -19.58
CA LEU A 13 28.95 31.00 -18.57
C LEU A 13 27.48 31.08 -18.13
N PHE A 14 26.88 32.28 -18.11
CA PHE A 14 25.45 32.45 -17.77
C PHE A 14 24.49 32.17 -18.95
N LEU A 15 24.96 32.26 -20.20
CA LEU A 15 24.15 31.95 -21.39
C LEU A 15 24.15 30.46 -21.77
N SER A 16 25.01 29.64 -21.14
CA SER A 16 25.06 28.19 -21.36
C SER A 16 24.08 27.41 -20.47
N CYS A 17 23.20 28.10 -19.73
CA CYS A 17 21.98 27.49 -19.21
C CYS A 17 21.09 27.17 -20.41
N LYS A 18 21.27 25.94 -20.91
CA LYS A 18 20.31 25.24 -21.73
C LYS A 18 18.94 25.47 -21.09
N ASN A 19 18.03 26.08 -21.85
CA ASN A 19 16.60 25.93 -21.58
C ASN A 19 16.28 24.45 -21.80
N ASP A 20 16.66 23.60 -20.86
CA ASP A 20 15.89 22.40 -20.63
C ASP A 20 14.53 22.96 -20.25
N LYS A 21 13.60 22.91 -21.21
CA LYS A 21 12.18 23.03 -20.92
C LYS A 21 12.01 22.22 -19.64
N LYS A 22 11.60 22.86 -18.54
CA LYS A 22 10.96 22.11 -17.45
C LYS A 22 9.99 21.21 -18.17
N SER A 23 10.25 19.91 -18.21
CA SER A 23 9.24 18.97 -18.66
C SER A 23 8.04 19.35 -17.82
N GLU A 24 6.93 19.72 -18.46
CA GLU A 24 5.67 19.74 -17.74
C GLU A 24 5.62 18.41 -16.99
N LEU A 25 5.38 18.45 -15.68
CA LEU A 25 5.29 17.22 -14.90
C LEU A 25 4.17 16.42 -15.55
N GLU A 26 4.53 15.35 -16.25
CA GLU A 26 3.57 14.47 -16.92
C GLU A 26 2.86 13.69 -15.80
N PHE A 27 1.63 14.08 -15.50
CA PHE A 27 0.75 13.32 -14.63
C PHE A 27 -0.06 12.33 -15.47
N TYR A 28 -0.38 11.20 -14.87
CA TYR A 28 -1.20 10.18 -15.51
C TYR A 28 -2.47 9.93 -14.70
N THR A 29 -3.56 9.56 -15.37
CA THR A 29 -4.85 9.28 -14.72
C THR A 29 -4.71 8.16 -13.69
N GLU A 30 -5.32 8.29 -12.52
CA GLU A 30 -5.31 7.24 -11.50
C GLU A 30 -6.74 6.98 -11.01
N ASN A 31 -7.23 5.76 -11.17
CA ASN A 31 -8.56 5.41 -10.70
C ASN A 31 -8.61 5.26 -9.16
N GLN A 32 -9.57 5.92 -8.52
CA GLN A 32 -9.79 5.82 -7.07
C GLN A 32 -10.67 4.62 -6.74
N THR A 33 -10.06 3.52 -6.33
CA THR A 33 -10.78 2.34 -5.84
C THR A 33 -11.57 2.66 -4.56
N SER A 34 -12.57 1.83 -4.22
CA SER A 34 -13.33 2.02 -2.98
C SER A 34 -12.49 1.93 -1.70
N PHE A 35 -11.28 1.35 -1.81
CA PHE A 35 -10.31 1.21 -0.73
C PHE A 35 -9.11 2.16 -0.87
N PHE A 36 -9.17 3.14 -1.77
CA PHE A 36 -8.09 4.10 -2.04
C PHE A 36 -7.57 4.78 -0.77
N ASP A 37 -8.49 5.28 0.05
CA ASP A 37 -8.17 5.98 1.31
C ASP A 37 -7.49 5.10 2.36
N LEU A 38 -7.51 3.78 2.21
CA LEU A 38 -6.77 2.89 3.13
C LEU A 38 -5.27 3.01 2.95
N ARG A 39 -4.84 3.43 1.75
CA ARG A 39 -3.45 3.70 1.44
C ARG A 39 -3.12 5.17 1.49
N ASN A 40 -3.94 5.99 0.84
CA ASN A 40 -3.64 7.39 0.55
C ASN A 40 -4.31 8.38 1.52
N GLY A 41 -5.09 7.88 2.48
CA GLY A 41 -5.82 8.68 3.46
C GLY A 41 -5.52 8.28 4.91
N ASP A 42 -6.23 8.92 5.84
CA ASP A 42 -6.18 8.55 7.26
C ASP A 42 -7.09 7.33 7.51
N TRP A 43 -6.52 6.14 7.33
CA TRP A 43 -7.22 4.87 7.50
C TRP A 43 -7.81 4.70 8.91
N THR A 44 -7.29 5.40 9.94
CA THR A 44 -7.84 5.34 11.29
C THR A 44 -9.21 6.00 11.42
N LYS A 45 -9.53 6.94 10.53
CA LYS A 45 -10.81 7.66 10.45
C LYS A 45 -11.72 7.16 9.33
N ASN A 46 -11.22 6.28 8.48
CA ASN A 46 -11.97 5.76 7.35
C ASN A 46 -13.20 4.95 7.81
N SER A 47 -14.40 5.38 7.41
CA SER A 47 -15.66 4.71 7.77
C SER A 47 -16.00 3.55 6.83
N TRP A 48 -15.45 3.54 5.62
CA TRP A 48 -15.63 2.45 4.65
C TRP A 48 -15.10 1.13 5.20
N ILE A 49 -13.87 1.08 5.72
CA ILE A 49 -13.29 -0.15 6.29
C ILE A 49 -13.94 -0.58 7.60
N ARG A 50 -14.76 0.26 8.25
CA ARG A 50 -15.46 -0.14 9.49
C ARG A 50 -16.71 -0.96 9.23
N LYS A 51 -17.17 -1.06 7.98
CA LYS A 51 -18.33 -1.87 7.62
C LYS A 51 -17.98 -3.36 7.63
N PRO A 52 -18.84 -4.25 8.17
CA PRO A 52 -18.52 -5.67 8.26
C PRO A 52 -18.18 -6.35 6.94
N GLU A 53 -18.92 -6.03 5.87
CA GLU A 53 -18.71 -6.57 4.53
C GLU A 53 -17.33 -6.20 3.96
N ASN A 54 -16.86 -4.99 4.23
CA ASN A 54 -15.56 -4.51 3.76
C ASN A 54 -14.43 -5.12 4.57
N LEU A 55 -14.62 -5.30 5.89
CA LEU A 55 -13.67 -6.03 6.74
C LEU A 55 -13.51 -7.47 6.26
N LYS A 56 -14.61 -8.16 5.97
CA LYS A 56 -14.58 -9.54 5.44
C LYS A 56 -13.87 -9.57 4.08
N MET A 57 -14.18 -8.65 3.17
CA MET A 57 -13.54 -8.57 1.85
C MET A 57 -12.02 -8.38 1.95
N VAL A 58 -11.57 -7.42 2.77
CA VAL A 58 -10.15 -7.15 2.96
C VAL A 58 -9.46 -8.33 3.64
N HIS A 59 -10.09 -8.91 4.67
CA HIS A 59 -9.57 -10.09 5.35
C HIS A 59 -9.35 -11.27 4.40
N GLU A 60 -10.37 -11.66 3.62
CA GLU A 60 -10.26 -12.77 2.69
C GLU A 60 -9.25 -12.49 1.58
N SER A 61 -9.13 -11.24 1.12
CA SER A 61 -8.09 -10.81 0.18
C SER A 61 -6.69 -10.95 0.78
N PHE A 62 -6.50 -10.57 2.04
CA PHE A 62 -5.23 -10.69 2.77
C PHE A 62 -4.88 -12.15 3.07
N LYS A 63 -5.87 -13.00 3.40
CA LYS A 63 -5.67 -14.45 3.56
C LYS A 63 -5.24 -15.12 2.26
N ASN A 64 -5.86 -14.72 1.15
CA ASN A 64 -5.52 -15.23 -0.18
C ASN A 64 -4.11 -14.80 -0.61
N PHE A 65 -3.76 -13.53 -0.38
CA PHE A 65 -2.40 -13.05 -0.63
C PHE A 65 -1.36 -13.71 0.30
N GLY A 66 -1.72 -13.89 1.57
CA GLY A 66 -0.88 -14.48 2.60
C GLY A 66 -0.46 -13.44 3.65
N TYR A 67 -1.01 -13.57 4.86
CA TYR A 67 -0.72 -12.67 5.99
C TYR A 67 0.75 -12.55 6.35
N GLY A 68 1.56 -13.60 6.15
CA GLY A 68 2.99 -13.57 6.47
C GLY A 68 3.75 -12.47 5.72
N LYS A 69 3.39 -12.18 4.46
CA LYS A 69 4.02 -11.10 3.69
C LYS A 69 3.63 -9.72 4.22
N LEU A 70 2.36 -9.55 4.61
CA LEU A 70 1.84 -8.29 5.14
C LEU A 70 2.35 -8.00 6.55
N GLU A 71 2.52 -9.04 7.37
CA GLU A 71 3.00 -8.91 8.74
C GLU A 71 4.46 -8.41 8.80
N ASN A 72 5.25 -8.65 7.75
CA ASN A 72 6.61 -8.11 7.62
C ASN A 72 6.64 -6.58 7.54
N LEU A 73 5.52 -5.93 7.19
CA LEU A 73 5.38 -4.47 7.20
C LEU A 73 5.24 -3.90 8.62
N ILE A 74 4.98 -4.76 9.61
CA ILE A 74 4.82 -4.36 11.01
C ILE A 74 6.18 -4.46 11.71
N SER A 75 6.72 -3.33 12.15
CA SER A 75 7.92 -3.30 12.97
C SER A 75 7.56 -3.62 14.41
N LYS A 76 7.96 -4.79 14.90
CA LYS A 76 7.59 -5.30 16.22
C LYS A 76 8.78 -5.29 17.18
N SER A 77 8.49 -4.99 18.44
CA SER A 77 9.42 -5.16 19.56
C SER A 77 8.77 -5.92 20.71
N LYS A 78 9.53 -6.14 21.79
CA LYS A 78 9.02 -6.80 23.00
C LYS A 78 7.88 -6.04 23.67
N SER A 79 7.78 -4.72 23.52
CA SER A 79 6.85 -3.87 24.28
C SER A 79 5.96 -2.96 23.43
N HIS A 80 6.23 -2.84 22.13
CA HIS A 80 5.53 -1.96 21.22
C HIS A 80 5.60 -2.48 19.78
N PHE A 81 4.79 -1.92 18.89
CA PHE A 81 4.97 -2.09 17.45
C PHE A 81 4.61 -0.80 16.71
N LEU A 82 5.10 -0.71 15.48
CA LEU A 82 4.83 0.37 14.52
C LEU A 82 4.20 -0.25 13.27
N ILE A 83 3.10 0.33 12.82
CA ILE A 83 2.42 -0.04 11.56
C ILE A 83 2.00 1.25 10.87
N GLU A 84 2.42 1.46 9.62
CA GLU A 84 2.07 2.66 8.82
C GLU A 84 2.21 3.99 9.60
N GLY A 85 3.35 4.18 10.28
CA GLY A 85 3.62 5.38 11.09
C GLY A 85 2.90 5.46 12.45
N ILE A 86 2.04 4.49 12.79
CA ILE A 86 1.30 4.45 14.06
C ILE A 86 2.05 3.66 15.12
N TYR A 87 2.49 4.34 16.17
CA TYR A 87 3.13 3.72 17.33
C TYR A 87 2.10 3.19 18.33
N ILE A 88 2.15 1.89 18.62
CA ILE A 88 1.30 1.26 19.62
C ILE A 88 2.18 0.70 20.75
N LYS A 89 2.05 1.28 21.95
CA LYS A 89 2.81 0.92 23.16
C LYS A 89 2.31 -0.38 23.82
N ARG A 90 2.18 -1.46 23.04
CA ARG A 90 1.80 -2.80 23.49
C ARG A 90 2.59 -3.83 22.68
N ASN A 91 2.91 -4.97 23.28
CA ASN A 91 3.41 -6.11 22.50
C ASN A 91 2.33 -6.55 21.49
N PHE A 92 2.72 -6.76 20.23
CA PHE A 92 1.80 -7.11 19.15
C PHE A 92 1.06 -8.43 19.42
N GLU A 93 1.80 -9.49 19.76
CA GLU A 93 1.24 -10.82 20.00
C GLU A 93 0.26 -10.79 21.20
N ASN A 94 0.69 -10.20 22.32
CA ASN A 94 -0.17 -10.06 23.49
C ASN A 94 -1.43 -9.24 23.21
N LEU A 95 -1.34 -8.21 22.35
CA LEU A 95 -2.49 -7.39 21.98
C LEU A 95 -3.54 -8.23 21.26
N ILE A 96 -3.13 -8.97 20.22
CA ILE A 96 -4.04 -9.79 19.42
C ILE A 96 -4.65 -10.92 20.27
N ASP A 97 -3.83 -11.64 21.05
CA ASP A 97 -4.30 -12.70 21.95
C ASP A 97 -5.28 -12.17 23.01
N SER A 98 -4.96 -11.03 23.62
CA SER A 98 -5.84 -10.42 24.62
C SER A 98 -7.16 -9.98 24.01
N LEU A 99 -7.15 -9.45 22.78
CA LEU A 99 -8.38 -9.09 22.09
C LEU A 99 -9.26 -10.34 21.89
N GLU A 100 -8.70 -11.43 21.35
CA GLU A 100 -9.43 -12.69 21.18
C GLU A 100 -10.04 -13.19 22.50
N LEU A 101 -9.21 -13.25 23.56
CA LEU A 101 -9.62 -13.77 24.86
C LEU A 101 -10.73 -12.94 25.52
N THR A 102 -10.74 -11.63 25.29
CA THR A 102 -11.61 -10.71 26.01
C THR A 102 -12.97 -10.49 25.34
N TYR A 103 -13.17 -10.87 24.07
CA TYR A 103 -14.39 -10.54 23.32
C TYR A 103 -15.69 -10.91 24.06
N ASN A 104 -15.78 -12.16 24.55
CA ASN A 104 -16.93 -12.70 25.26
C ASN A 104 -16.71 -12.82 26.79
N LYS A 105 -15.68 -12.15 27.33
CA LYS A 105 -15.29 -12.26 28.74
C LYS A 105 -15.14 -10.88 29.39
N PRO A 106 -16.25 -10.16 29.63
CA PRO A 106 -16.21 -8.82 30.22
C PRO A 106 -15.53 -8.78 31.60
N GLU A 107 -15.56 -9.87 32.35
CA GLU A 107 -14.99 -10.00 33.69
C GLU A 107 -13.46 -9.91 33.72
N ILE A 108 -12.77 -10.23 32.63
CA ILE A 108 -11.31 -10.13 32.51
C ILE A 108 -10.85 -8.93 31.67
N GLN A 109 -11.80 -8.10 31.19
CA GLN A 109 -11.47 -6.94 30.38
C GLN A 109 -10.81 -5.84 31.22
N THR A 110 -9.58 -5.49 30.87
CA THR A 110 -9.01 -4.20 31.28
C THR A 110 -9.73 -3.06 30.55
N LYS A 111 -9.64 -1.82 31.09
CA LYS A 111 -10.25 -0.61 30.51
C LYS A 111 -10.06 -0.51 28.99
N TYR A 112 -8.85 -0.78 28.50
CA TYR A 112 -8.52 -0.70 27.07
C TYR A 112 -9.33 -1.68 26.22
N TYR A 113 -9.43 -2.96 26.63
CA TYR A 113 -10.14 -3.98 25.86
C TYR A 113 -11.65 -3.77 25.91
N ALA A 114 -12.19 -3.32 27.05
CA ALA A 114 -13.58 -2.91 27.18
C ALA A 114 -13.92 -1.76 26.22
N GLU A 115 -13.10 -0.71 26.21
CA GLU A 115 -13.28 0.43 25.29
C GLU A 115 -13.17 0.01 23.83
N PHE A 116 -12.22 -0.86 23.48
CA PHE A 116 -12.10 -1.40 22.13
C PHE A 116 -13.39 -2.11 21.70
N TRP A 117 -13.84 -3.11 22.47
CA TRP A 117 -15.01 -3.90 22.11
C TRP A 117 -16.31 -3.10 22.13
N ASN A 118 -16.46 -2.15 23.05
CA ASN A 118 -17.63 -1.26 23.07
C ASN A 118 -17.70 -0.39 21.82
N ARG A 119 -16.57 0.12 21.31
CA ARG A 119 -16.55 0.85 20.02
C ARG A 119 -16.95 -0.05 18.85
N ARG A 120 -16.42 -1.28 18.79
CA ARG A 120 -16.77 -2.23 17.71
C ARG A 120 -18.25 -2.62 17.75
N LYS A 121 -18.82 -2.81 18.94
CA LYS A 121 -20.26 -3.07 19.13
C LYS A 121 -21.10 -1.87 18.70
N ALA A 122 -20.69 -0.65 19.04
CA ALA A 122 -21.37 0.57 18.60
C ALA A 122 -21.33 0.74 17.07
N GLU A 123 -20.24 0.34 16.43
CA GLU A 123 -20.08 0.30 14.97
C GLU A 123 -20.74 -0.92 14.31
N LYS A 124 -21.28 -1.86 15.09
CA LYS A 124 -21.89 -3.12 14.64
C LYS A 124 -20.94 -4.00 13.81
N ASN A 125 -19.65 -3.97 14.14
CA ASN A 125 -18.61 -4.75 13.45
C ASN A 125 -17.82 -5.66 14.40
N ASP A 126 -18.26 -5.82 15.65
CA ASP A 126 -17.55 -6.58 16.67
C ASP A 126 -17.42 -8.07 16.33
N SER A 127 -18.48 -8.70 15.81
CA SER A 127 -18.45 -10.12 15.45
C SER A 127 -17.43 -10.43 14.35
N ILE A 128 -17.38 -9.62 13.29
CA ILE A 128 -16.43 -9.83 12.19
C ILE A 128 -15.00 -9.52 12.62
N ILE A 129 -14.78 -8.51 13.46
CA ILE A 129 -13.45 -8.22 14.00
C ILE A 129 -12.97 -9.39 14.89
N TYR A 130 -13.85 -9.95 15.71
CA TYR A 130 -13.54 -11.13 16.50
C TYR A 130 -13.19 -12.35 15.63
N GLU A 131 -13.97 -12.61 14.58
CA GLU A 131 -13.70 -13.67 13.60
C GLU A 131 -12.31 -13.50 12.96
N ILE A 132 -12.00 -12.30 12.45
CA ILE A 132 -10.71 -11.96 11.84
C ILE A 132 -9.55 -12.22 12.80
N ILE A 133 -9.66 -11.77 14.05
CA ILE A 133 -8.63 -11.94 15.07
C ILE A 133 -8.39 -13.43 15.36
N ARG A 134 -9.46 -14.19 15.56
CA ARG A 134 -9.40 -15.63 15.81
C ARG A 134 -8.78 -16.38 14.63
N GLU A 135 -9.18 -16.05 13.40
CA GLU A 135 -8.61 -16.67 12.20
C GLU A 135 -7.12 -16.35 12.06
N PHE A 136 -6.75 -15.08 12.24
CA PHE A 136 -5.35 -14.64 12.22
C PHE A 136 -4.50 -15.40 13.25
N ASN A 137 -4.96 -15.51 14.50
CA ASN A 137 -4.27 -16.28 15.54
C ASN A 137 -4.18 -17.76 15.21
N SER A 138 -5.24 -18.35 14.66
CA SER A 138 -5.24 -19.76 14.27
C SER A 138 -4.23 -20.06 13.14
N MET A 139 -4.03 -19.14 12.20
CA MET A 139 -3.04 -19.28 11.12
C MET A 139 -1.62 -19.25 11.66
N LYS A 140 -1.34 -18.40 12.65
CA LYS A 140 -0.04 -18.34 13.34
C LYS A 140 0.29 -19.66 14.04
N MET A 141 -0.69 -20.24 14.73
CA MET A 141 -0.49 -21.48 15.48
C MET A 141 -0.31 -22.71 14.57
N ASN A 142 -1.16 -22.84 13.55
CA ASN A 142 -1.25 -24.09 12.79
C ASN A 142 -0.34 -24.15 11.56
N LYS A 143 0.29 -23.04 11.16
CA LYS A 143 1.10 -22.90 9.92
C LYS A 143 0.42 -23.42 8.64
N LYS A 144 -0.89 -23.67 8.68
CA LYS A 144 -1.71 -24.12 7.56
C LYS A 144 -2.58 -22.97 7.12
N GLN A 145 -2.58 -22.72 5.82
CA GLN A 145 -3.48 -21.76 5.20
C GLN A 145 -4.91 -22.27 5.41
N GLN A 146 -5.75 -21.47 6.08
CA GLN A 146 -7.18 -21.78 6.15
C GLN A 146 -7.81 -21.64 4.78
N ASN A 147 -8.90 -22.36 4.53
CA ASN A 147 -9.67 -22.20 3.30
C ASN A 147 -10.15 -20.75 3.21
N ASN A 148 -9.81 -20.08 2.12
CA ASN A 148 -10.32 -18.74 1.85
C ASN A 148 -11.72 -18.85 1.28
N GLU A 149 -12.58 -17.91 1.66
CA GLU A 149 -13.89 -17.77 1.07
C GLU A 149 -13.77 -16.93 -0.20
N ASN A 150 -13.39 -17.58 -1.32
CA ASN A 150 -13.07 -16.93 -2.59
C ASN A 150 -14.13 -15.94 -3.09
N GLN A 151 -15.40 -16.13 -2.73
CA GLN A 151 -16.51 -15.21 -3.07
C GLN A 151 -16.36 -13.80 -2.47
N PHE A 152 -15.56 -13.64 -1.41
CA PHE A 152 -15.31 -12.36 -0.75
C PHE A 152 -13.97 -11.74 -1.13
N VAL A 153 -13.15 -12.42 -1.93
CA VAL A 153 -11.86 -11.89 -2.37
C VAL A 153 -12.09 -10.76 -3.37
N ASN A 154 -11.41 -9.63 -3.16
CA ASN A 154 -11.40 -8.53 -4.11
C ASN A 154 -10.22 -8.72 -5.08
N ASP A 155 -10.53 -9.07 -6.33
CA ASP A 155 -9.52 -9.35 -7.35
C ASP A 155 -8.57 -8.17 -7.57
N THR A 156 -9.08 -6.94 -7.60
CA THR A 156 -8.26 -5.73 -7.78
C THR A 156 -7.29 -5.56 -6.62
N LEU A 157 -7.76 -5.62 -5.37
CA LEU A 157 -6.89 -5.52 -4.19
C LEU A 157 -5.86 -6.65 -4.17
N PHE A 158 -6.27 -7.88 -4.43
CA PHE A 158 -5.37 -9.03 -4.46
C PHE A 158 -4.26 -8.88 -5.51
N ASP A 159 -4.62 -8.43 -6.72
CA ASP A 159 -3.67 -8.16 -7.79
C ASP A 159 -2.72 -7.01 -7.42
N LEU A 160 -3.22 -5.94 -6.79
CA LEU A 160 -2.38 -4.84 -6.31
C LEU A 160 -1.37 -5.27 -5.25
N LEU A 161 -1.79 -6.08 -4.27
CA LEU A 161 -0.89 -6.65 -3.26
C LEU A 161 0.20 -7.50 -3.89
N LYS A 162 -0.14 -8.30 -4.92
CA LYS A 162 0.86 -9.08 -5.67
C LYS A 162 1.85 -8.20 -6.42
N ILE A 163 1.37 -7.17 -7.10
CA ILE A 163 2.25 -6.26 -7.85
C ILE A 163 3.23 -5.54 -6.92
N GLU A 164 2.76 -5.14 -5.73
CA GLU A 164 3.56 -4.37 -4.77
C GLU A 164 4.54 -5.22 -3.95
N PHE A 165 4.13 -6.41 -3.52
CA PHE A 165 4.85 -7.19 -2.49
C PHE A 165 5.34 -8.57 -2.96
N ASP A 166 5.03 -9.02 -4.18
CA ASP A 166 5.48 -10.33 -4.72
C ASP A 166 6.56 -10.17 -5.81
N THR A 167 7.71 -9.62 -5.41
CA THR A 167 8.81 -9.22 -6.31
C THR A 167 9.95 -10.24 -6.42
N ASP A 168 9.96 -11.30 -5.61
CA ASP A 168 11.06 -12.30 -5.55
C ASP A 168 11.40 -12.96 -6.90
N ASN A 169 10.41 -13.14 -7.78
CA ASN A 169 10.55 -13.77 -9.09
C ASN A 169 10.20 -12.80 -10.24
N LEU A 170 10.50 -11.51 -10.05
CA LEU A 170 10.18 -10.50 -11.04
C LEU A 170 11.11 -10.61 -12.27
N ASN A 171 10.52 -10.60 -13.46
CA ASN A 171 11.21 -10.59 -14.73
C ASN A 171 10.47 -9.67 -15.72
N SER A 172 11.04 -9.43 -16.90
CA SER A 172 10.45 -8.51 -17.88
C SER A 172 9.04 -8.91 -18.35
N GLU A 173 8.70 -10.20 -18.38
CA GLU A 173 7.35 -10.66 -18.74
C GLU A 173 6.34 -10.35 -17.63
N LYS A 174 6.66 -10.71 -16.38
CA LYS A 174 5.83 -10.41 -15.20
C LYS A 174 5.67 -8.91 -15.03
N ALA A 175 6.72 -8.12 -15.24
CA ALA A 175 6.67 -6.67 -15.17
C ALA A 175 5.76 -6.05 -16.24
N LYS A 176 5.83 -6.52 -17.48
CA LYS A 176 4.89 -6.11 -18.54
C LYS A 176 3.45 -6.51 -18.19
N SER A 177 3.23 -7.71 -17.67
CA SER A 177 1.91 -8.15 -17.21
C SER A 177 1.38 -7.25 -16.10
N ASN A 178 2.22 -6.89 -15.12
CA ASN A 178 1.85 -5.98 -14.03
C ASN A 178 1.49 -4.59 -14.56
N PHE A 179 2.30 -4.04 -15.49
CA PHE A 179 2.02 -2.78 -16.18
C PHE A 179 0.63 -2.78 -16.85
N TYR A 180 0.34 -3.79 -17.69
CA TYR A 180 -0.95 -3.87 -18.37
C TYR A 180 -2.12 -4.09 -17.41
N LYS A 181 -1.88 -4.76 -16.28
CA LYS A 181 -2.90 -4.97 -15.25
C LYS A 181 -3.24 -3.68 -14.51
N LEU A 182 -2.26 -2.85 -14.16
CA LEU A 182 -2.49 -1.51 -13.61
C LEU A 182 -3.26 -0.62 -14.58
N LYS A 183 -2.83 -0.61 -15.85
CA LYS A 183 -3.52 0.12 -16.93
C LYS A 183 -4.97 -0.34 -17.09
N LYS A 184 -5.24 -1.66 -17.04
CA LYS A 184 -6.60 -2.21 -17.10
C LYS A 184 -7.50 -1.69 -15.96
N TYR A 185 -6.95 -1.40 -14.79
CA TYR A 185 -7.68 -0.83 -13.66
C TYR A 185 -7.80 0.70 -13.70
N GLY A 186 -7.22 1.36 -14.71
CA GLY A 186 -7.16 2.82 -14.79
C GLY A 186 -6.11 3.44 -13.87
N LEU A 187 -5.13 2.66 -13.40
CA LEU A 187 -4.08 3.11 -12.47
C LEU A 187 -2.82 3.49 -13.28
N HIS A 188 -2.92 4.53 -14.11
CA HIS A 188 -1.84 4.89 -15.03
C HIS A 188 -0.67 5.58 -14.33
N GLN A 189 -0.91 6.34 -13.26
CA GLN A 189 0.20 6.91 -12.45
C GLN A 189 0.96 5.79 -11.74
N SER A 190 0.26 4.80 -11.19
CA SER A 190 0.90 3.58 -10.66
C SER A 190 1.69 2.81 -11.72
N ALA A 191 1.17 2.73 -12.95
CA ALA A 191 1.85 2.06 -14.06
C ALA A 191 3.11 2.83 -14.51
N HIS A 192 3.07 4.17 -14.50
CA HIS A 192 4.25 5.01 -14.70
C HIS A 192 5.30 4.77 -13.61
N ASN A 193 4.87 4.79 -12.34
CA ASN A 193 5.77 4.57 -11.21
C ASN A 193 6.40 3.17 -11.25
N LEU A 194 5.67 2.14 -11.69
CA LEU A 194 6.26 0.81 -11.94
C LEU A 194 7.39 0.86 -12.97
N LEU A 195 7.29 1.72 -13.99
CA LEU A 195 8.31 1.87 -15.02
C LEU A 195 9.49 2.75 -14.59
N TYR A 196 9.38 3.64 -13.61
CA TYR A 196 10.44 4.64 -13.39
C TYR A 196 10.81 4.89 -11.93
N GLU A 197 9.93 4.52 -11.00
CA GLU A 197 10.01 4.93 -9.60
C GLU A 197 9.99 3.71 -8.65
N ARG A 198 10.13 2.51 -9.19
CA ARG A 198 10.14 1.25 -8.44
C ARG A 198 11.48 0.54 -8.59
N ALA A 199 12.26 0.56 -7.52
CA ALA A 199 13.60 -0.02 -7.48
C ALA A 199 13.62 -1.49 -7.91
N GLU A 200 12.58 -2.27 -7.56
CA GLU A 200 12.47 -3.69 -7.92
C GLU A 200 12.37 -3.91 -9.43
N TYR A 201 11.85 -2.93 -10.16
CA TYR A 201 11.66 -2.98 -11.61
C TYR A 201 12.82 -2.32 -12.38
N SER A 202 13.68 -1.55 -11.71
CA SER A 202 14.70 -0.67 -12.33
C SER A 202 15.66 -1.40 -13.28
N GLN A 203 16.11 -2.61 -12.90
CA GLN A 203 17.10 -3.40 -13.66
C GLN A 203 16.51 -4.24 -14.79
N LEU A 204 15.18 -4.25 -14.94
CA LEU A 204 14.53 -5.05 -15.98
C LEU A 204 14.64 -4.35 -17.34
N ASP A 205 14.96 -5.13 -18.37
CA ASP A 205 14.90 -4.66 -19.75
C ASP A 205 13.42 -4.54 -20.18
N LEU A 206 12.89 -3.35 -19.95
CA LEU A 206 11.55 -2.95 -20.36
C LEU A 206 11.70 -1.89 -21.44
N ASN A 207 10.90 -1.99 -22.50
CA ASN A 207 10.80 -0.92 -23.49
C ASN A 207 10.00 0.26 -22.90
N ARG A 208 10.57 0.91 -21.87
CA ARG A 208 9.87 1.86 -20.99
C ARG A 208 9.26 3.02 -21.78
N LYS A 209 10.02 3.58 -22.73
CA LYS A 209 9.53 4.65 -23.62
C LYS A 209 8.26 4.23 -24.37
N LYS A 210 8.24 3.02 -24.95
CA LYS A 210 7.06 2.51 -25.66
C LYS A 210 5.89 2.29 -24.72
N LEU A 211 6.13 1.67 -23.57
CA LEU A 211 5.07 1.40 -22.58
C LEU A 211 4.48 2.71 -22.02
N ASN A 212 5.33 3.69 -21.72
CA ASN A 212 4.91 4.99 -21.19
C ASN A 212 3.99 5.75 -22.14
N GLN A 213 4.26 5.68 -23.46
CA GLN A 213 3.40 6.27 -24.50
C GLN A 213 1.99 5.66 -24.54
N GLU A 214 1.77 4.52 -23.90
CA GLU A 214 0.46 3.89 -23.80
C GLU A 214 -0.37 4.35 -22.60
N LEU A 215 0.19 5.20 -21.74
CA LEU A 215 -0.49 5.74 -20.58
C LEU A 215 -1.35 6.95 -20.94
N THR A 216 -2.34 7.24 -20.11
CA THR A 216 -3.26 8.36 -20.32
C THR A 216 -2.82 9.51 -19.43
N GLU A 217 -2.38 10.59 -20.06
CA GLU A 217 -1.96 11.82 -19.38
C GLU A 217 -3.16 12.58 -18.80
N THR A 218 -2.90 13.35 -17.76
CA THR A 218 -3.84 14.26 -17.12
C THR A 218 -3.12 15.53 -16.66
N THR A 219 -3.89 16.56 -16.31
CA THR A 219 -3.36 17.81 -15.76
C THR A 219 -3.39 17.84 -14.23
N GLU A 220 -4.11 16.90 -13.61
CA GLU A 220 -4.29 16.82 -12.16
C GLU A 220 -3.53 15.62 -11.59
N PHE A 221 -2.73 15.85 -10.56
CA PHE A 221 -2.04 14.78 -9.86
C PHE A 221 -2.99 14.05 -8.92
N GLU A 222 -3.01 12.73 -9.03
CA GLU A 222 -3.69 11.83 -8.12
C GLU A 222 -2.69 10.89 -7.43
N GLN A 223 -2.91 10.59 -6.14
CA GLN A 223 -2.01 9.76 -5.37
C GLN A 223 -2.00 8.32 -5.91
N PRO A 224 -0.86 7.81 -6.40
CA PRO A 224 -0.80 6.47 -6.99
C PRO A 224 -0.87 5.38 -5.92
N TRP A 225 -1.38 4.21 -6.30
CA TRP A 225 -1.18 2.99 -5.51
C TRP A 225 0.31 2.63 -5.42
N LEU A 226 1.04 2.54 -6.52
CA LEU A 226 2.49 2.27 -6.46
C LEU A 226 3.24 3.59 -6.25
N ILE A 227 3.67 3.85 -5.03
CA ILE A 227 4.48 5.04 -4.71
C ILE A 227 5.94 4.83 -5.13
N ASP A 228 6.63 5.95 -5.32
CA ASP A 228 8.08 6.00 -5.51
C ASP A 228 8.79 5.43 -4.28
N ASN A 229 9.69 4.48 -4.51
CA ASN A 229 10.56 3.89 -3.50
C ASN A 229 12.06 3.91 -3.89
N GLU A 230 12.44 4.70 -4.90
CA GLU A 230 13.85 4.89 -5.29
C GLU A 230 14.58 5.96 -4.45
N LYS A 231 13.85 6.66 -3.56
CA LYS A 231 14.35 7.75 -2.72
C LYS A 231 14.87 7.33 -1.33
#